data_AF-A0A957J1D6-F1
#
_entry.id   AF-A0A957J1D6-F1
#
_cell.length_a   1.000
_cell.length_b   1.000
_cell.length_c   1.000
_cell.angle_alpha   90.00
_cell.angle_beta   90.00
_cell.angle_gamma   90.00
#
_symmetry.space_group_name_H-M   'P 1'
#
loop_
_entity.id
_entity.type
_entity.pdbx_description
1 polymer ?
#
loop_
_entity_poly.entity_id
_entity_poly.type
_entity_poly.pdbx_seq_one_letter_code
_entity_poly.pdbx_strand_id
1 'polypeptide(L)'
;MDELFEWVFIAAVALYLFAIQTPRRRSSRRSDVMPERTRPADALLDFVVFIGWQVLPLVAIFSDWLAFADYALPAWLGWPGVLLLAASLLVFRRANADLGDSWSPKIGVNEGQVPVTTGIYGRVRHPVYAAMWLWALAQPLLVHNWIGGPALLITFLPLYLRKIRQKLHSQPAAL
;
A
#
# COMPACT_ATOMS: atom_id res chain seq x y z
N MET A 1 -11.75 13.69 20.06
CA MET A 1 -11.73 13.81 18.58
C MET A 1 -10.69 12.87 17.99
N ASP A 2 -9.59 12.61 18.70
CA ASP A 2 -8.54 11.68 18.26
C ASP A 2 -9.09 10.27 18.03
N GLU A 3 -9.95 9.78 18.94
CA GLU A 3 -10.66 8.50 18.76
C GLU A 3 -11.44 8.41 17.44
N LEU A 4 -12.03 9.51 16.93
CA LEU A 4 -12.76 9.48 15.66
C LEU A 4 -11.83 9.16 14.50
N PHE A 5 -10.63 9.75 14.47
CA PHE A 5 -9.67 9.55 13.38
C PHE A 5 -9.06 8.15 13.43
N GLU A 6 -8.85 7.61 14.63
CA GLU A 6 -8.46 6.21 14.84
C GLU A 6 -9.54 5.25 14.31
N TRP A 7 -10.81 5.49 14.62
CA TRP A 7 -11.92 4.69 14.09
C TRP A 7 -12.03 4.79 12.56
N VAL A 8 -11.82 5.98 11.98
CA VAL A 8 -11.76 6.14 10.52
C VAL A 8 -10.61 5.32 9.93
N PHE A 9 -9.43 5.35 10.56
CA PHE A 9 -8.28 4.56 10.13
C PHE A 9 -8.57 3.06 10.21
N ILE A 10 -9.11 2.57 11.33
CA ILE A 10 -9.49 1.16 11.53
C ILE A 10 -10.52 0.73 10.49
N ALA A 11 -11.56 1.53 10.26
CA ALA A 11 -12.58 1.24 9.25
C ALA A 11 -11.98 1.17 7.84
N ALA A 12 -11.03 2.05 7.50
CA ALA A 12 -10.32 2.00 6.23
C ALA A 12 -9.45 0.75 6.10
N VAL A 13 -8.73 0.35 7.15
CA VAL A 13 -7.95 -0.90 7.20
C VAL A 13 -8.88 -2.10 6.95
N ALA A 14 -10.02 -2.17 7.65
CA ALA A 14 -11.01 -3.22 7.46
C ALA A 14 -11.54 -3.22 6.02
N LEU A 15 -11.96 -2.06 5.50
CA LEU A 15 -12.45 -1.93 4.13
C LEU A 15 -11.41 -2.39 3.11
N TYR A 16 -10.13 -2.04 3.29
CA TYR A 16 -9.06 -2.49 2.41
C TYR A 16 -8.89 -4.03 2.46
N LEU A 17 -8.91 -4.65 3.65
CA LEU A 17 -8.76 -6.10 3.79
C LEU A 17 -9.96 -6.88 3.22
N PHE A 18 -11.18 -6.40 3.45
CA PHE A 18 -12.43 -7.11 3.12
C PHE A 18 -13.04 -6.76 1.75
N ALA A 19 -12.85 -5.54 1.25
CA ALA A 19 -13.42 -5.15 -0.04
C ALA A 19 -12.40 -5.22 -1.19
N ILE A 20 -11.10 -5.09 -0.87
CA ILE A 20 -10.05 -4.91 -1.90
C ILE A 20 -9.12 -6.11 -1.98
N GLN A 21 -8.66 -6.67 -0.86
CA GLN A 21 -7.70 -7.80 -0.85
C GLN A 21 -8.33 -9.18 -1.07
N THR A 22 -9.51 -9.42 -0.50
CA THR A 22 -10.17 -10.74 -0.49
C THR A 22 -10.57 -11.25 -1.87
N PRO A 23 -11.07 -10.43 -2.81
CA PRO A 23 -11.29 -10.85 -4.20
C PRO A 23 -9.99 -11.29 -4.88
N ARG A 24 -8.88 -10.61 -4.58
CA ARG A 24 -7.53 -10.86 -5.11
C ARG A 24 -6.99 -12.25 -4.76
N ARG A 25 -7.17 -12.69 -3.50
CA ARG A 25 -6.78 -14.05 -3.03
C ARG A 25 -7.61 -15.17 -3.65
N ARG A 26 -8.84 -14.88 -4.10
CA ARG A 26 -9.74 -15.90 -4.67
C ARG A 26 -9.41 -16.18 -6.15
N SER A 27 -9.00 -15.17 -6.90
CA SER A 27 -8.54 -15.31 -8.30
C SER A 27 -7.12 -15.91 -8.39
N SER A 28 -6.25 -15.64 -7.41
CA SER A 28 -4.85 -16.12 -7.37
C SER A 28 -4.68 -17.64 -7.30
N ARG A 29 -5.73 -18.39 -6.94
CA ARG A 29 -5.66 -19.86 -6.84
C ARG A 29 -5.68 -20.56 -8.20
N ARG A 30 -5.93 -19.83 -9.30
CA ARG A 30 -6.19 -20.43 -10.62
C ARG A 30 -5.02 -20.32 -11.62
N SER A 31 -3.99 -19.54 -11.32
CA SER A 31 -2.85 -19.34 -12.21
C SER A 31 -1.64 -20.16 -11.75
N ASP A 32 -1.45 -21.32 -12.39
CA ASP A 32 -0.26 -22.15 -12.28
C ASP A 32 0.91 -21.42 -12.97
N VAL A 33 1.57 -20.52 -12.25
CA VAL A 33 2.69 -19.72 -12.77
C VAL A 33 3.96 -20.22 -12.12
N MET A 34 4.91 -20.67 -12.95
CA MET A 34 6.25 -21.06 -12.51
C MET A 34 6.85 -19.95 -11.64
N PRO A 35 7.31 -20.27 -10.42
CA PRO A 35 7.77 -19.27 -9.49
C PRO A 35 9.04 -18.59 -10.02
N GLU A 36 8.93 -17.34 -10.44
CA GLU A 36 10.10 -16.47 -10.51
C GLU A 36 10.72 -16.43 -9.10
N ARG A 37 12.05 -16.60 -9.01
CA ARG A 37 12.79 -16.59 -7.75
C ARG A 37 12.72 -15.18 -7.14
N THR A 38 11.71 -14.95 -6.31
CA THR A 38 11.68 -13.79 -5.42
C THR A 38 12.90 -13.85 -4.51
N ARG A 39 13.78 -12.86 -4.59
CA ARG A 39 14.95 -12.79 -3.71
C ARG A 39 14.47 -12.68 -2.26
N PRO A 40 15.13 -13.34 -1.29
CA PRO A 40 14.70 -13.27 0.11
C PRO A 40 14.68 -11.84 0.67
N ALA A 41 15.56 -10.98 0.17
CA ALA A 41 15.57 -9.55 0.49
C ALA A 41 14.28 -8.82 0.05
N ASP A 42 13.64 -9.28 -1.03
CA ASP A 42 12.39 -8.68 -1.53
C ASP A 42 11.22 -9.05 -0.64
N ALA A 43 11.16 -10.32 -0.23
CA ALA A 43 10.16 -10.80 0.73
C ALA A 43 10.30 -10.12 2.10
N LEU A 44 11.53 -9.93 2.58
CA LEU A 44 11.78 -9.21 3.83
C LEU A 44 11.30 -7.76 3.77
N LEU A 45 11.57 -7.05 2.67
CA LEU A 45 11.14 -5.67 2.52
C LEU A 45 9.62 -5.55 2.40
N ASP A 46 8.97 -6.43 1.65
CA ASP A 46 7.51 -6.48 1.57
C ASP A 46 6.90 -6.75 2.98
N PHE A 47 7.54 -7.60 3.79
CA PHE A 47 7.13 -7.87 5.18
C PHE A 47 7.33 -6.66 6.10
N VAL A 48 8.46 -5.96 6.01
CA VAL A 48 8.71 -4.74 6.78
C VAL A 48 7.69 -3.66 6.44
N VAL A 49 7.35 -3.50 5.17
CA VAL A 49 6.29 -2.56 4.73
C VAL A 49 4.93 -2.99 5.27
N PHE A 50 4.63 -4.28 5.30
CA PHE A 50 3.39 -4.77 5.92
C PHE A 50 3.31 -4.42 7.42
N ILE A 51 4.41 -4.58 8.16
CA ILE A 51 4.48 -4.19 9.57
C ILE A 51 4.23 -2.68 9.74
N GLY A 52 4.92 -1.85 8.94
CA GLY A 52 4.74 -0.40 9.03
C GLY A 52 3.35 0.08 8.58
N TRP A 53 2.75 -0.63 7.64
CA TRP A 53 1.43 -0.30 7.15
C TRP A 53 0.32 -0.67 8.14
N GLN A 54 0.35 -1.89 8.67
CA GLN A 54 -0.81 -2.47 9.35
C GLN A 54 -0.53 -2.70 10.84
N VAL A 55 0.64 -3.22 11.20
CA VAL A 55 0.89 -3.69 12.57
C VAL A 55 1.20 -2.52 13.49
N LEU A 56 2.19 -1.69 13.16
CA LEU A 56 2.61 -0.56 14.01
C LEU A 56 1.49 0.45 14.32
N PRO A 57 0.67 0.93 13.36
CA PRO A 57 -0.42 1.85 13.70
C PRO A 57 -1.49 1.19 14.57
N LEU A 58 -1.81 -0.09 14.36
CA LEU A 58 -2.80 -0.78 15.20
C LEU A 58 -2.24 -1.02 16.61
N VAL A 59 -0.95 -1.32 16.75
CA VAL A 59 -0.30 -1.39 18.06
C VAL A 59 -0.34 -0.01 18.75
N ALA A 60 -0.10 1.08 18.02
CA ALA A 60 -0.18 2.43 18.59
C ALA A 60 -1.61 2.79 19.05
N ILE A 61 -2.65 2.30 18.37
CA ILE A 61 -4.05 2.58 18.74
C ILE A 61 -4.54 1.68 19.89
N PHE A 62 -4.16 0.39 19.90
CA PHE A 62 -4.73 -0.60 20.83
C PHE A 62 -3.82 -0.94 22.03
N SER A 63 -2.65 -0.31 22.15
CA SER A 63 -1.69 -0.63 23.22
C SER A 63 -0.90 0.60 23.67
N ASP A 64 -0.68 0.70 24.98
CA ASP A 64 0.14 1.75 25.60
C ASP A 64 1.64 1.58 25.35
N TRP A 65 2.08 0.50 24.68
CA TRP A 65 3.50 0.23 24.42
C TRP A 65 4.20 1.34 23.65
N LEU A 66 3.47 2.07 22.82
CA LEU A 66 3.99 3.18 22.02
C LEU A 66 3.54 4.56 22.55
N ALA A 67 2.86 4.63 23.69
CA ALA A 67 2.30 5.88 24.21
C ALA A 67 3.37 6.96 24.49
N PHE A 68 4.61 6.54 24.76
CA PHE A 68 5.75 7.46 24.91
C PHE A 68 6.05 8.28 23.64
N ALA A 69 5.55 7.85 22.50
CA ALA A 69 5.74 8.47 21.20
C ALA A 69 4.48 9.22 20.70
N ASP A 70 3.46 9.38 21.54
CA ASP A 70 2.26 10.11 21.14
C ASP A 70 2.52 11.61 20.96
N TYR A 71 1.76 12.22 20.05
CA TYR A 71 1.70 13.66 19.88
C TYR A 71 0.26 14.12 19.75
N ALA A 72 0.04 15.42 19.88
CA ALA A 72 -1.27 16.01 19.65
C ALA A 72 -1.23 16.90 18.39
N LEU A 73 -2.23 16.75 17.52
CA LEU A 73 -2.48 17.69 16.43
C LEU A 73 -3.79 18.43 16.67
N PRO A 74 -3.90 19.70 16.22
CA PRO A 74 -5.19 20.35 16.09
C PRO A 74 -6.17 19.49 15.28
N ALA A 75 -7.39 19.31 15.78
CA ALA A 75 -8.36 18.38 15.18
C ALA A 75 -8.67 18.66 13.69
N TRP A 76 -8.51 19.90 13.23
CA TRP A 76 -8.73 20.25 11.82
C TRP A 76 -7.73 19.57 10.87
N LEU A 77 -6.52 19.22 11.36
CA LEU A 77 -5.48 18.53 10.57
C LEU A 77 -5.81 17.05 10.31
N GLY A 78 -6.74 16.45 11.06
CA GLY A 78 -7.20 15.09 10.79
C GLY A 78 -8.03 15.00 9.50
N TRP A 79 -8.77 16.04 9.13
CA TRP A 79 -9.61 16.04 7.91
C TRP A 79 -8.82 15.89 6.60
N PRO A 80 -7.69 16.58 6.38
CA PRO A 80 -6.78 16.26 5.28
C PRO A 80 -6.37 14.78 5.27
N GLY A 81 -6.10 14.19 6.43
CA GLY A 81 -5.81 12.76 6.56
C GLY A 81 -6.96 11.87 6.06
N VAL A 82 -8.19 12.19 6.45
CA VAL A 82 -9.40 11.48 5.98
C VAL A 82 -9.53 11.57 4.46
N LEU A 83 -9.33 12.75 3.88
CA LEU A 83 -9.41 12.96 2.43
C LEU A 83 -8.33 12.16 1.67
N LEU A 84 -7.09 12.16 2.17
CA LEU A 84 -5.99 11.38 1.61
C LEU A 84 -6.28 9.88 1.69
N LEU A 85 -6.81 9.41 2.82
CA LEU A 85 -7.16 8.00 3.02
C LEU A 85 -8.31 7.57 2.10
N ALA A 86 -9.34 8.40 1.96
CA ALA A 86 -10.43 8.15 1.03
C ALA A 86 -9.94 8.10 -0.44
N ALA A 87 -9.07 9.03 -0.83
CA ALA A 87 -8.44 9.02 -2.15
C ALA A 87 -7.60 7.75 -2.36
N SER A 88 -6.82 7.33 -1.37
CA SER A 88 -6.04 6.09 -1.39
C SER A 88 -6.94 4.87 -1.67
N LEU A 89 -8.03 4.71 -0.91
CA LEU A 89 -8.98 3.62 -1.07
C LEU A 89 -9.65 3.63 -2.45
N LEU A 90 -10.00 4.80 -2.99
CA LEU A 90 -10.57 4.92 -4.33
C LEU A 90 -9.58 4.49 -5.42
N VAL A 91 -8.31 4.89 -5.30
CA VAL A 91 -7.24 4.50 -6.22
C VAL A 91 -6.98 3.00 -6.11
N PHE A 92 -6.91 2.43 -4.90
CA PHE A 92 -6.80 0.99 -4.70
C PHE A 92 -7.97 0.24 -5.34
N ARG A 93 -9.21 0.69 -5.13
CA ARG A 93 -10.40 0.06 -5.71
C ARG A 93 -10.35 0.10 -7.24
N ARG A 94 -10.03 1.24 -7.84
CA ARG A 94 -9.89 1.37 -9.31
C ARG A 94 -8.75 0.53 -9.85
N ALA A 95 -7.59 0.55 -9.21
CA ALA A 95 -6.44 -0.26 -9.63
C ALA A 95 -6.76 -1.76 -9.60
N ASN A 96 -7.52 -2.23 -8.62
CA ASN A 96 -7.94 -3.64 -8.57
C ASN A 96 -9.06 -3.96 -9.57
N ALA A 97 -10.03 -3.07 -9.75
CA ALA A 97 -11.10 -3.25 -10.74
C ALA A 97 -10.54 -3.30 -12.17
N ASP A 98 -9.62 -2.40 -12.49
CA ASP A 98 -9.00 -2.31 -13.82
C ASP A 98 -8.00 -3.44 -14.06
N LEU A 99 -7.41 -4.04 -13.01
CA LEU A 99 -6.57 -5.23 -13.20
C LEU A 99 -7.37 -6.50 -13.47
N GLY A 100 -8.60 -6.62 -12.96
CA GLY A 100 -9.49 -7.75 -13.18
C GLY A 100 -8.79 -9.11 -13.18
N ASP A 101 -8.97 -9.87 -14.26
CA ASP A 101 -8.39 -11.20 -14.49
C ASP A 101 -6.94 -11.17 -15.01
N SER A 102 -6.39 -9.99 -15.31
CA SER A 102 -5.00 -9.81 -15.73
C SER A 102 -4.02 -9.74 -14.55
N TRP A 103 -4.50 -9.84 -13.31
CA TRP A 103 -3.66 -9.83 -12.11
C TRP A 103 -2.89 -11.16 -11.97
N SER A 104 -1.56 -11.10 -12.10
CA SER A 104 -0.63 -12.15 -11.70
C SER A 104 0.16 -11.73 -10.45
N PRO A 105 0.29 -12.58 -9.41
CA PRO A 105 1.02 -12.26 -8.18
C PRO A 105 2.54 -12.13 -8.34
N LYS A 106 3.12 -12.48 -9.50
CA LYS A 106 4.57 -12.39 -9.75
C LYS A 106 4.83 -11.57 -11.01
N ILE A 107 5.87 -10.74 -10.98
CA ILE A 107 6.40 -9.99 -12.13
C ILE A 107 7.21 -10.96 -13.01
N GLY A 108 6.66 -12.12 -13.32
CA GLY A 108 7.17 -12.90 -14.43
C GLY A 108 6.85 -12.10 -15.68
N VAL A 109 7.87 -11.79 -16.48
CA VAL A 109 7.67 -11.43 -17.88
C VAL A 109 6.98 -12.64 -18.51
N ASN A 110 5.66 -12.67 -18.47
CA ASN A 110 4.90 -13.49 -19.40
C ASN A 110 5.20 -12.85 -20.75
N GLU A 111 6.01 -13.51 -21.58
CA GLU A 111 6.33 -13.11 -22.95
C GLU A 111 5.08 -12.92 -23.84
N GLY A 112 3.86 -13.08 -23.30
CA GLY A 112 2.58 -12.78 -23.96
C GLY A 112 1.52 -12.01 -23.15
N GLN A 113 1.80 -11.50 -21.93
CA GLN A 113 0.79 -10.66 -21.24
C GLN A 113 0.98 -9.18 -21.55
N VAL A 114 0.02 -8.64 -22.32
CA VAL A 114 -0.03 -7.22 -22.67
C VAL A 114 -0.30 -6.39 -21.41
N PRO A 115 0.49 -5.35 -21.12
CA PRO A 115 0.21 -4.43 -20.02
C PRO A 115 -1.20 -3.86 -20.16
N VAL A 116 -2.00 -3.92 -19.10
CA VAL A 116 -3.29 -3.22 -19.07
C VAL A 116 -3.01 -1.72 -19.19
N THR A 117 -3.41 -1.11 -20.30
CA THR A 117 -3.23 0.33 -20.58
C THR A 117 -4.53 1.12 -20.49
N THR A 118 -5.64 0.45 -20.17
CA THR A 118 -6.97 1.06 -20.03
C THR A 118 -7.23 1.48 -18.58
N GLY A 119 -8.22 2.34 -18.36
CA GLY A 119 -8.61 2.79 -17.03
C GLY A 119 -7.56 3.66 -16.32
N ILE A 120 -7.28 3.39 -15.05
CA ILE A 120 -6.32 4.14 -14.24
C ILE A 120 -4.87 3.89 -14.69
N TYR A 121 -4.58 2.71 -15.25
CA TYR A 121 -3.25 2.35 -15.74
C TYR A 121 -2.83 3.12 -16.99
N GLY A 122 -3.79 3.64 -17.76
CA GLY A 122 -3.52 4.55 -18.88
C GLY A 122 -3.07 5.95 -18.45
N ARG A 123 -3.31 6.34 -17.19
CA ARG A 123 -2.93 7.66 -16.65
C ARG A 123 -1.76 7.58 -15.67
N VAL A 124 -1.70 6.50 -14.88
CA VAL A 124 -0.70 6.31 -13.83
C VAL A 124 -0.03 4.96 -14.02
N ARG A 125 1.29 4.96 -14.22
CA ARG A 125 2.07 3.72 -14.46
C ARG A 125 2.06 2.75 -13.28
N HIS A 126 1.91 3.26 -12.05
CA HIS A 126 1.93 2.49 -10.81
C HIS A 126 0.85 2.97 -9.82
N PRO A 127 -0.45 2.75 -10.12
CA PRO A 127 -1.55 3.30 -9.33
C PRO A 127 -1.59 2.71 -7.91
N VAL A 128 -1.14 1.47 -7.73
CA VAL A 128 -0.97 0.85 -6.40
C VAL A 128 0.05 1.62 -5.54
N TYR A 129 1.18 2.06 -6.11
CA TYR A 129 2.16 2.86 -5.36
C TYR A 129 1.62 4.25 -5.07
N ALA A 130 0.87 4.86 -5.99
CA ALA A 130 0.20 6.12 -5.73
C ALA A 130 -0.78 6.00 -4.55
N ALA A 131 -1.56 4.93 -4.48
CA ALA A 131 -2.45 4.67 -3.36
C ALA A 131 -1.68 4.47 -2.04
N MET A 132 -0.56 3.73 -2.06
CA MET A 132 0.30 3.55 -0.88
C MET A 132 0.90 4.88 -0.39
N TRP A 133 1.33 5.77 -1.30
CA TRP A 133 1.81 7.10 -0.92
C TRP A 133 0.71 7.96 -0.28
N LEU A 134 -0.50 7.95 -0.83
CA LEU A 134 -1.64 8.65 -0.23
C LEU A 134 -1.94 8.13 1.19
N TRP A 135 -1.88 6.80 1.39
CA TRP A 135 -2.05 6.21 2.71
C TRP A 135 -0.92 6.59 3.66
N ALA A 136 0.33 6.56 3.19
CA ALA A 136 1.52 6.90 3.98
C ALA A 136 1.48 8.35 4.50
N LEU A 137 0.91 9.27 3.71
CA LEU A 137 0.70 10.66 4.11
C LEU A 137 -0.52 10.84 5.03
N ALA A 138 -1.55 10.01 4.86
CA ALA A 138 -2.73 10.04 5.72
C ALA A 138 -2.45 9.49 7.13
N GLN A 139 -1.61 8.45 7.24
CA GLN A 139 -1.35 7.73 8.48
C GLN A 139 -0.90 8.63 9.65
N PRO A 140 0.10 9.54 9.54
CA PRO A 140 0.48 10.42 10.65
C PRO A 140 -0.58 11.49 10.98
N LEU A 141 -1.50 11.79 10.06
CA LEU A 141 -2.58 12.75 10.33
C LEU A 141 -3.75 12.12 11.10
N LEU A 142 -3.85 10.78 11.07
CA LEU A 142 -4.95 10.02 11.68
C LEU A 142 -4.52 9.18 12.88
N VAL A 143 -3.25 8.77 12.92
CA VAL A 143 -2.63 8.03 14.01
C VAL A 143 -1.57 8.93 14.62
N HIS A 144 -1.90 9.60 15.72
CA HIS A 144 -1.05 10.65 16.31
C HIS A 144 0.08 10.08 17.17
N ASN A 145 0.89 9.23 16.56
CA ASN A 145 2.03 8.58 17.19
C ASN A 145 3.27 8.68 16.28
N TRP A 146 4.41 9.13 16.82
CA TRP A 146 5.64 9.35 16.05
C TRP A 146 6.24 8.06 15.47
N ILE A 147 5.83 6.89 15.96
CA ILE A 147 6.23 5.59 15.44
C ILE A 147 5.14 5.05 14.52
N GLY A 148 3.91 4.89 15.01
CA GLY A 148 2.80 4.30 14.25
C GLY A 148 2.30 5.15 13.08
N GLY A 149 2.34 6.47 13.23
CA GLY A 149 1.89 7.46 12.25
C GLY A 149 2.73 7.47 10.97
N PRO A 150 4.06 7.70 11.01
CA PRO A 150 4.89 7.73 9.80
C PRO A 150 5.42 6.35 9.37
N ALA A 151 5.04 5.26 10.03
CA ALA A 151 5.60 3.92 9.82
C ALA A 151 5.56 3.45 8.35
N LEU A 152 4.42 3.63 7.66
CA LEU A 152 4.31 3.27 6.24
C LEU A 152 5.21 4.16 5.38
N LEU A 153 5.29 5.46 5.66
CA LEU A 153 6.12 6.39 4.90
C LEU A 153 7.60 5.96 4.94
N ILE A 154 8.09 5.63 6.14
CA ILE A 154 9.47 5.23 6.38
C ILE A 154 9.78 3.88 5.75
N THR A 155 8.89 2.91 5.88
CA THR A 155 9.12 1.56 5.38
C THR A 155 8.92 1.45 3.87
N PHE A 156 7.98 2.20 3.29
CA PHE A 156 7.65 2.11 1.87
C PHE A 156 8.67 2.82 0.96
N LEU A 157 9.24 3.95 1.40
CA LEU A 157 10.23 4.70 0.63
C LEU A 157 11.41 3.83 0.12
N PRO A 158 12.12 3.04 0.95
CA PRO A 158 13.23 2.21 0.47
C PRO A 158 12.77 1.12 -0.49
N LEU A 159 11.60 0.51 -0.26
CA LEU A 159 11.01 -0.46 -1.18
C LEU A 159 10.72 0.17 -2.54
N TYR A 160 10.10 1.35 -2.54
CA TYR A 160 9.77 2.10 -3.75
C TYR A 160 11.02 2.44 -4.58
N LEU A 161 12.05 3.00 -3.94
CA LEU A 161 13.32 3.34 -4.59
C LEU A 161 13.99 2.11 -5.21
N ARG A 162 13.98 0.98 -4.50
CA ARG A 162 14.59 -0.25 -4.97
C ARG A 162 13.84 -0.86 -6.15
N LYS A 163 12.50 -0.91 -6.09
CA LYS A 163 11.68 -1.43 -7.21
C LYS A 163 11.79 -0.55 -8.46
N ILE A 164 11.89 0.78 -8.30
CA ILE A 164 12.18 1.68 -9.43
C ILE A 164 13.56 1.38 -10.02
N ARG A 165 14.59 1.28 -9.18
CA ARG A 165 15.95 0.99 -9.65
C ARG A 165 16.01 -0.33 -10.43
N GLN A 166 15.38 -1.40 -9.92
CA GLN A 166 15.30 -2.69 -10.62
C GLN A 166 14.62 -2.55 -11.99
N LYS A 167 13.56 -1.75 -12.10
CA LYS A 167 12.86 -1.51 -13.36
C LYS A 167 13.71 -0.76 -14.39
N LEU A 168 14.54 0.19 -13.95
CA LEU A 168 15.49 0.88 -14.84
C LEU A 168 16.59 -0.06 -15.38
N HIS A 169 17.09 -0.99 -14.56
CA HIS A 169 18.18 -1.89 -14.96
C HIS A 169 17.71 -3.09 -15.80
N SER A 170 16.41 -3.39 -15.78
CA SER A 170 15.82 -4.50 -16.54
C SER A 170 15.26 -4.08 -17.90
N GLN A 171 15.21 -2.78 -18.20
CA GLN A 171 14.96 -2.32 -19.56
C GLN A 171 16.29 -2.35 -20.32
N PRO A 172 16.43 -3.17 -21.38
CA PRO A 172 17.59 -3.06 -22.25
C PRO A 172 17.63 -1.63 -22.80
N ALA A 173 18.81 -1.01 -22.82
CA ALA A 173 19.01 0.28 -23.46
C ALA A 173 18.43 0.17 -24.87
N ALA A 174 17.29 0.84 -25.10
CA ALA A 174 16.77 1.00 -26.44
C ALA A 174 17.80 1.87 -27.17
N LEU A 175 18.58 1.21 -28.05
CA LEU A 175 19.45 1.85 -29.03
C LEU A 175 18.64 2.74 -29.96
#